data_AF-A0A382YUG7-F1
#
_entry.id   AF-A0A382YUG7-F1
#
_cell.length_a   1.000
_cell.length_b   1.000
_cell.length_c   1.000
_cell.angle_alpha   90.00
_cell.angle_beta   90.00
_cell.angle_gamma   90.00
#
_symmetry.space_group_name_H-M   'P 1'
#
loop_
_entity.id
_entity.type
_entity.pdbx_description
1 polymer ?
#
loop_
_entity_poly.entity_id
_entity_poly.type
_entity_poly.pdbx_seq_one_letter_code
_entity_poly.pdbx_strand_id
1 'polypeptide(L)' 'MDIHEYQAKKILSGFGIGIPRGGIAYSPENAEYKAREIGGSKWVVKAQVHSGARGKAGGIIICNSKLEVAQAADKL' A
#
# COMPACT_ATOMS: atom_id res chain seq x y z
N MET A 1 4.89 7.59 20.52
CA MET A 1 5.19 6.36 19.75
C MET A 1 4.25 6.37 18.57
N ASP A 2 4.80 6.36 17.36
CA ASP A 2 4.00 6.41 16.13
C ASP A 2 3.77 4.99 15.59
N ILE A 3 2.73 4.84 14.76
CA ILE A 3 2.41 3.60 14.05
C ILE A 3 2.32 3.86 12.54
N HIS A 4 2.56 2.83 11.74
CA HIS A 4 2.43 2.91 10.29
C HIS A 4 0.96 3.00 9.84
N GLU A 5 0.73 3.51 8.62
CA GLU A 5 -0.61 3.63 8.02
C GLU A 5 -1.35 2.28 8.01
N TYR A 6 -0.66 1.18 7.69
CA TYR A 6 -1.30 -0.14 7.66
C TYR A 6 -1.76 -0.63 9.04
N GLN A 7 -1.04 -0.27 10.11
CA GLN A 7 -1.40 -0.61 11.49
C GLN A 7 -2.62 0.19 11.93
N ALA A 8 -2.62 1.50 11.66
CA ALA A 8 -3.76 2.36 11.93
C ALA A 8 -5.02 1.86 11.21
N LYS A 9 -4.90 1.49 9.93
CA LYS A 9 -6.00 0.88 9.16
C LYS A 9 -6.53 -0.40 9.80
N LYS A 10 -5.65 -1.30 10.25
CA LYS A 10 -6.05 -2.54 10.93
C LYS A 10 -6.83 -2.27 12.22
N ILE A 11 -6.40 -1.28 13.00
CA ILE A 11 -7.09 -0.86 14.22
C ILE A 11 -8.47 -0.31 13.87
N LEU A 12 -8.55 0.65 12.94
CA LEU A 12 -9.81 1.28 12.52
C LEU A 12 -10.81 0.26 11.98
N SER A 13 -10.36 -0.71 11.17
CA SER A 13 -11.24 -1.78 10.68
C SER A 13 -11.79 -2.66 11.80
N GLY A 14 -11.03 -2.86 12.89
CA GLY A 14 -11.49 -3.59 14.07
C GLY A 14 -12.65 -2.91 14.79
N PHE A 15 -12.82 -1.60 14.59
CA PHE A 15 -13.96 -0.82 15.09
C PHE A 15 -15.08 -0.65 14.05
N GLY A 16 -15.05 -1.40 12.94
CA GLY A 16 -16.06 -1.34 11.89
C GLY A 16 -15.97 -0.13 10.96
N ILE A 17 -14.88 0.65 11.04
CA ILE A 17 -14.67 1.79 10.12
C ILE A 17 -14.27 1.25 8.75
N GLY A 18 -15.02 1.63 7.71
CA GLY A 18 -14.73 1.26 6.32
C GLY A 18 -13.36 1.79 5.86
N ILE A 19 -12.50 0.90 5.38
CA ILE A 19 -11.19 1.24 4.83
C ILE A 19 -11.01 0.66 3.43
N PRO A 20 -10.16 1.26 2.57
CA PRO A 20 -9.79 0.65 1.30
C PRO A 20 -9.16 -0.73 1.51
N ARG A 21 -9.51 -1.70 0.67
CA ARG A 21 -8.86 -3.02 0.63
C ARG A 21 -7.36 -2.83 0.34
N GLY A 22 -6.53 -3.55 1.07
CA GLY A 22 -5.08 -3.41 0.99
C GLY A 22 -4.35 -4.44 1.83
N GLY A 23 -3.02 -4.39 1.80
CA GLY A 23 -2.16 -5.21 2.63
C GLY A 23 -0.74 -4.65 2.69
N ILE A 24 0.06 -5.18 3.60
CA ILE A 24 1.50 -4.92 3.64
C ILE A 24 2.20 -5.84 2.63
N ALA A 25 3.24 -5.32 1.97
CA ALA A 25 4.11 -6.08 1.10
C ALA A 25 5.57 -5.84 1.50
N TYR A 26 6.38 -6.90 1.48
CA TYR A 26 7.79 -6.88 1.86
C TYR A 26 8.73 -7.14 0.68
N SER A 27 8.18 -7.43 -0.50
CA SER A 27 8.92 -7.63 -1.74
C SER A 27 8.05 -7.29 -2.96
N PRO A 28 8.64 -7.05 -4.14
CA PRO A 28 7.90 -6.83 -5.39
C PRO A 28 6.90 -7.96 -5.71
N GLU A 29 7.29 -9.21 -5.52
CA GLU A 29 6.45 -10.38 -5.78
C GLU A 29 5.27 -10.44 -4.82
N ASN A 30 5.52 -10.11 -3.54
CA ASN A 30 4.46 -10.02 -2.54
C ASN A 30 3.46 -8.90 -2.89
N ALA A 31 3.95 -7.75 -3.35
CA ALA A 31 3.11 -6.62 -3.76
C ALA A 31 2.22 -7.00 -4.97
N GLU A 32 2.78 -7.68 -5.96
CA GLU A 32 2.03 -8.18 -7.10
C GLU A 32 0.94 -9.18 -6.67
N TYR A 33 1.29 -10.13 -5.81
CA TYR A 33 0.34 -11.10 -5.27
C TYR A 33 -0.80 -10.40 -4.52
N LYS A 34 -0.50 -9.42 -3.69
CA LYS A 34 -1.51 -8.61 -2.99
C LYS A 34 -2.42 -7.87 -3.96
N ALA A 35 -1.89 -7.30 -5.04
CA ALA A 35 -2.70 -6.65 -6.07
C ALA A 35 -3.67 -7.64 -6.75
N ARG A 36 -3.24 -8.89 -6.98
CA ARG A 36 -4.11 -9.96 -7.50
C ARG A 36 -5.23 -10.31 -6.52
N GLU A 37 -4.93 -10.45 -5.22
CA GLU A 37 -5.93 -10.73 -4.18
C GLU A 37 -6.95 -9.58 -4.01
N ILE A 38 -6.48 -8.33 -4.06
CA ILE A 38 -7.33 -7.14 -3.97
C ILE A 38 -8.27 -7.08 -5.20
N GLY A 39 -7.76 -7.45 -6.38
CA GLY A 39 -8.49 -7.35 -7.63
C GLY A 39 -8.62 -5.90 -8.12
N GLY A 40 -9.40 -5.69 -9.18
CA GLY A 40 -9.58 -4.39 -9.83
C GLY A 40 -8.58 -4.10 -10.95
N SER A 41 -8.53 -2.83 -11.36
CA SER A 41 -7.72 -2.33 -12.47
C SER A 41 -6.74 -1.21 -12.07
N LYS A 42 -6.74 -0.79 -10.81
CA LYS A 42 -5.91 0.32 -10.32
C LYS A 42 -5.55 0.13 -8.85
N TRP A 43 -4.31 0.40 -8.51
CA TRP A 43 -3.75 0.24 -7.16
C TRP A 43 -2.92 1.45 -6.75
N VAL A 44 -2.66 1.58 -5.45
CA VAL A 44 -1.78 2.60 -4.89
C VAL A 44 -0.74 1.91 -4.02
N VAL A 45 0.53 1.98 -4.44
CA VAL A 45 1.68 1.51 -3.65
C VAL A 45 2.18 2.67 -2.81
N LYS A 46 2.32 2.47 -1.50
CA LYS A 46 2.70 3.53 -0.56
C LYS A 46 3.84 3.06 0.34
N ALA A 47 4.95 3.78 0.33
CA ALA A 47 6.02 3.61 1.30
C ALA A 47 5.46 3.70 2.73
N GLN A 48 5.87 2.77 3.59
CA GLN A 48 5.45 2.73 4.99
C GLN A 48 6.54 3.34 5.88
N VAL A 49 6.41 4.63 6.17
CA VAL A 49 7.25 5.37 7.11
C VAL A 49 6.36 6.17 8.07
N HIS A 50 6.88 6.51 9.26
CA HIS A 50 6.12 7.32 10.23
C HIS A 50 5.98 8.78 9.78
N SER A 51 6.97 9.30 9.04
CA SER A 51 6.96 10.67 8.54
C SER A 51 5.86 10.90 7.51
N GLY A 52 5.32 12.13 7.51
CA GLY A 52 4.38 12.63 6.51
C GLY A 52 5.03 12.92 5.15
N ALA A 53 4.30 13.65 4.28
CA ALA A 53 4.77 14.16 2.98
C ALA A 53 5.22 13.11 1.94
N ARG A 54 4.94 11.82 2.15
CA ARG A 54 5.26 10.72 1.22
C ARG A 54 4.84 10.99 -0.23
N GLY A 55 3.67 11.59 -0.45
CA GLY A 55 3.20 11.93 -1.80
C GLY A 55 4.12 12.93 -2.51
N LYS A 56 4.58 13.97 -1.81
CA LYS A 56 5.52 14.96 -2.36
C LYS A 56 6.92 14.36 -2.58
N ALA A 57 7.32 13.42 -1.73
CA ALA A 57 8.60 12.72 -1.83
C ALA A 57 8.62 11.57 -2.86
N GLY A 58 7.51 11.32 -3.57
CA GLY A 58 7.41 10.20 -4.53
C GLY A 58 7.16 8.83 -3.91
N GLY A 59 6.94 8.76 -2.59
CA GLY A 59 6.62 7.54 -1.83
C GLY A 59 5.19 7.03 -1.98
N ILE A 60 4.39 7.59 -2.90
CA ILE A 60 3.04 7.16 -3.25
C ILE A 60 2.97 7.06 -4.77
N ILE A 61 2.78 5.84 -5.28
CA ILE A 61 2.76 5.54 -6.71
C ILE A 61 1.40 4.93 -7.07
N ILE A 62 0.79 5.43 -8.14
CA ILE A 62 -0.46 4.91 -8.69
C ILE A 62 -0.11 3.94 -9.83
N CYS A 63 -0.66 2.73 -9.76
CA CYS A 63 -0.37 1.65 -10.70
C CYS A 63 -1.66 1.22 -11.41
N ASN A 64 -1.60 0.97 -12.71
CA ASN A 64 -2.71 0.51 -13.55
C ASN A 64 -2.55 -0.96 -13.99
N SER A 65 -1.46 -1.61 -13.59
CA SER A 65 -1.24 -3.03 -13.82
C SER A 65 -0.56 -3.68 -12.61
N LYS A 66 -0.62 -5.01 -12.51
CA LYS A 66 0.03 -5.76 -11.43
C LYS A 66 1.55 -5.70 -11.56
N LEU A 67 2.06 -5.68 -12.80
CA LEU A 67 3.48 -5.44 -13.09
C LEU A 67 3.94 -4.07 -12.58
N GLU A 68 3.16 -3.00 -12.83
CA GLU A 68 3.47 -1.67 -12.29
C GLU A 68 3.47 -1.66 -10.75
N VAL A 69 2.67 -2.50 -10.09
CA VAL A 69 2.71 -2.65 -8.63
C VAL A 69 4.04 -3.24 -8.17
N ALA A 70 4.51 -4.32 -8.82
CA ALA A 70 5.80 -4.92 -8.50
C ALA A 70 6.95 -3.92 -8.71
N GLN A 71 6.96 -3.23 -9.84
CA GLN A 71 7.97 -2.21 -10.18
C GLN A 71 7.95 -1.02 -9.19
N ALA A 72 6.76 -0.58 -8.79
CA ALA A 72 6.63 0.47 -7.78
C ALA A 72 7.15 0.02 -6.42
N ALA A 73 6.95 -1.24 -6.03
CA ALA A 73 7.47 -1.78 -4.78
C ALA A 73 9.00 -1.97 -4.82
N ASP A 74 9.59 -2.32 -5.96
CA ASP A 74 11.05 -2.42 -6.13
C ASP A 74 11.74 -1.05 -6.06
N LYS A 75 11.04 0.01 -6.52
CA LYS A 75 11.54 1.38 -6.51
C LYS A 75 11.51 2.06 -5.14
N LEU A 76 10.64 1.62 -4.23
CA LEU A 76 10.35 2.29 -2.95
C LEU A 76 11.09 1.66 -1.79
#